data_AF-A0A850A855-F1
#
_entry.id   AF-A0A850A855-F1
#
_cell.length_a   1.000
_cell.length_b   1.000
_cell.length_c   1.000
_cell.angle_alpha   90.00
_cell.angle_beta   90.00
_cell.angle_gamma   90.00
#
_symmetry.space_group_name_H-M   'P 1'
#
loop_
_entity.id
_entity.type
_entity.pdbx_description
1 polymer ?
#
loop_
_entity_poly.entity_id
_entity_poly.type
_entity_poly.pdbx_seq_one_letter_code
_entity_poly.pdbx_strand_id
1 'polypeptide(L)'
;MSLRRLLLISWALALLFWGALAAIVHFFAPSQVWQAAALALVAAAVTATTTPLWWRVQQRLDAQTPQAELPWLALRQGLWAGLFAGVVLLLRLLQALDGALVFVLLALFVMLEMLIQQRQQQAQQPAPPPAAAPPKKAVDKQSFARANPAKASKKQKKINH
;
A
#
# COMPACT_ATOMS: atom_id res chain seq x y z
N MET A 1 8.76 19.59 -2.13
CA MET A 1 7.74 20.62 -2.47
C MET A 1 6.87 20.88 -1.25
N SER A 2 6.46 22.12 -0.98
CA SER A 2 5.58 22.42 0.17
C SER A 2 4.17 21.86 -0.05
N LEU A 3 3.55 21.30 1.00
CA LEU A 3 2.21 20.71 0.98
C LEU A 3 1.17 21.64 0.34
N ARG A 4 1.27 22.94 0.62
CA ARG A 4 0.38 23.97 0.07
C ARG A 4 0.43 24.03 -1.46
N ARG A 5 1.61 23.89 -2.07
CA ARG A 5 1.75 23.91 -3.54
C ARG A 5 1.08 22.69 -4.17
N LEU A 6 1.26 21.51 -3.57
CA LEU A 6 0.63 20.28 -4.06
C LEU A 6 -0.90 20.36 -3.99
N LEU A 7 -1.45 20.88 -2.89
CA LEU A 7 -2.89 21.12 -2.76
C LEU A 7 -3.42 22.11 -3.80
N LEU A 8 -2.71 23.23 -4.02
CA LEU A 8 -3.09 24.22 -5.03
C LEU A 8 -3.06 23.65 -6.44
N ILE A 9 -2.02 22.89 -6.78
CA ILE A 9 -1.90 22.21 -8.09
C ILE A 9 -3.05 21.22 -8.28
N SER A 10 -3.33 20.39 -7.26
CA SER A 10 -4.43 19.43 -7.30
C SER A 10 -5.79 20.11 -7.48
N TRP A 11 -6.02 21.23 -6.80
CA TRP A 11 -7.24 22.03 -6.94
C TRP A 11 -7.35 22.67 -8.32
N ALA A 12 -6.28 23.23 -8.85
CA ALA A 12 -6.26 23.80 -10.20
C ALA A 12 -6.57 22.73 -11.26
N LEU A 13 -5.96 21.54 -11.14
CA LEU A 13 -6.25 20.39 -11.99
C LEU A 13 -7.71 19.94 -11.88
N ALA A 14 -8.25 19.87 -10.66
CA ALA A 14 -9.64 19.51 -10.45
C ALA A 14 -10.59 20.49 -11.16
N LEU A 15 -10.38 21.80 -10.98
CA LEU A 15 -11.17 22.84 -11.65
C LEU A 15 -11.05 22.75 -13.17
N LEU A 16 -9.85 22.47 -13.68
CA LEU A 16 -9.60 22.29 -15.11
C LEU A 16 -10.39 21.09 -15.65
N PHE A 17 -10.38 19.94 -14.97
CA PHE A 17 -11.12 18.77 -15.40
C PHE A 17 -12.64 18.97 -15.33
N TRP A 18 -13.15 19.61 -14.27
CA TRP A 18 -14.56 19.98 -14.19
C TRP A 18 -14.98 20.96 -15.27
N GLY A 19 -14.13 21.96 -15.57
CA GLY A 19 -14.35 22.92 -16.65
C GLY A 19 -14.38 22.24 -18.02
N ALA A 20 -13.43 21.35 -18.30
CA ALA A 20 -13.39 20.56 -19.53
C ALA A 20 -14.63 19.67 -19.67
N LEU A 21 -15.06 19.01 -18.59
CA LEU A 21 -16.29 18.21 -18.58
C LEU A 21 -17.52 19.08 -18.88
N ALA A 22 -17.66 20.23 -18.22
CA ALA A 22 -18.77 21.15 -18.43
C ALA A 22 -18.82 21.64 -19.88
N ALA A 23 -17.65 21.96 -20.46
CA ALA A 23 -17.54 22.34 -21.86
C ALA A 23 -17.99 21.20 -22.80
N ILE A 24 -17.56 19.96 -22.57
CA ILE A 24 -17.99 18.82 -23.39
C ILE A 24 -19.51 18.65 -23.34
N VAL A 25 -20.09 18.70 -22.14
CA VAL A 25 -21.53 18.51 -21.94
C VAL A 25 -22.37 19.62 -22.58
N HIS A 26 -21.88 20.87 -22.61
CA HIS A 26 -22.63 22.00 -23.18
C HIS A 26 -22.45 22.16 -24.70
N PHE A 27 -21.25 21.92 -25.23
CA PHE A 27 -20.93 22.29 -26.61
C PHE A 27 -21.01 21.13 -27.61
N PHE A 28 -21.04 19.88 -27.15
CA PHE A 28 -20.97 18.72 -28.03
C PHE A 28 -22.22 17.84 -27.92
N ALA A 29 -22.70 17.37 -29.07
CA ALA A 29 -23.79 16.41 -29.13
C ALA A 29 -23.36 15.05 -28.52
N PRO A 30 -24.28 14.29 -27.90
CA PRO A 30 -23.97 13.02 -27.26
C PRO A 30 -23.56 11.98 -28.32
N SER A 31 -22.26 11.80 -28.50
CA SER A 31 -21.66 10.73 -29.30
C SER A 31 -20.94 9.74 -28.38
N GLN A 32 -20.74 8.50 -28.83
CA GLN A 32 -20.03 7.48 -28.04
C GLN A 32 -18.61 7.92 -27.66
N VAL A 33 -17.91 8.62 -28.57
CA VAL A 33 -16.55 9.15 -28.32
C VAL A 33 -16.58 10.19 -27.21
N TRP A 34 -17.53 11.14 -27.26
CA TRP A 34 -17.66 12.18 -26.23
C TRP A 34 -18.14 11.63 -24.89
N GLN A 35 -18.98 10.58 -24.88
CA GLN A 35 -19.36 9.88 -23.66
C GLN A 35 -18.15 9.21 -22.99
N ALA A 36 -17.31 8.52 -23.75
CA ALA A 36 -16.08 7.92 -23.23
C ALA A 36 -15.11 9.00 -22.69
N ALA A 37 -14.95 10.11 -23.42
CA ALA A 37 -14.15 11.25 -22.96
C ALA A 37 -14.70 11.88 -21.68
N ALA A 38 -16.03 12.07 -21.60
CA ALA A 38 -16.69 12.59 -20.41
C ALA A 38 -16.50 11.66 -19.20
N LEU A 39 -16.62 10.33 -19.39
CA LEU A 39 -16.35 9.34 -18.35
C LEU A 39 -14.91 9.42 -17.83
N ALA A 40 -13.93 9.50 -18.74
CA ALA A 40 -12.53 9.65 -18.38
C ALA A 40 -12.27 10.97 -17.63
N LEU A 41 -12.90 12.07 -18.06
CA LEU A 41 -12.80 13.37 -17.39
C LEU A 41 -13.45 13.36 -16.01
N VAL A 42 -14.60 12.70 -15.84
CA VAL A 42 -15.23 12.52 -14.52
C VAL A 42 -14.30 11.75 -13.61
N ALA A 43 -13.75 10.62 -14.06
CA ALA A 43 -12.82 9.83 -13.26
C ALA A 43 -11.57 10.64 -12.86
N ALA A 44 -11.01 11.42 -13.79
CA ALA A 44 -9.88 12.30 -13.52
C ALA A 44 -10.23 13.44 -12.54
N ALA A 45 -11.39 14.08 -12.71
CA ALA A 45 -11.88 15.14 -11.84
C ALA A 45 -12.12 14.63 -10.40
N VAL A 46 -12.77 13.47 -10.27
CA VAL A 46 -12.99 12.82 -8.97
C VAL A 46 -11.66 12.40 -8.34
N THR A 47 -10.72 11.87 -9.12
CA THR A 47 -9.37 11.54 -8.62
C THR A 47 -8.65 12.79 -8.10
N ALA A 48 -8.63 13.88 -8.87
CA ALA A 48 -7.95 15.12 -8.51
C ALA A 48 -8.58 15.82 -7.29
N THR A 49 -9.90 15.68 -7.09
CA THR A 49 -10.61 16.24 -5.92
C THR A 49 -10.45 15.39 -4.67
N THR A 50 -10.46 14.05 -4.79
CA THR A 50 -10.41 13.14 -3.64
C THR A 50 -8.99 12.87 -3.15
N THR A 51 -7.98 12.90 -4.02
CA THR A 51 -6.56 12.70 -3.64
C THR A 51 -6.12 13.60 -2.46
N PRO A 52 -6.32 14.93 -2.48
CA PRO A 52 -5.91 15.78 -1.35
C PRO A 52 -6.75 15.55 -0.07
N LEU A 53 -8.00 15.09 -0.20
CA LEU A 53 -8.81 14.67 0.93
C LEU A 53 -8.22 13.43 1.60
N TRP A 54 -7.93 12.39 0.81
CA TRP A 54 -7.34 11.14 1.29
C TRP A 54 -5.98 11.36 1.94
N TRP A 55 -5.15 12.22 1.37
CA TRP A 55 -3.90 12.62 2.00
C TRP A 55 -4.14 13.17 3.41
N ARG A 56 -5.07 14.11 3.58
CA ARG A 56 -5.36 14.70 4.91
C ARG A 56 -5.91 13.66 5.88
N VAL A 57 -6.74 12.74 5.42
CA VAL A 57 -7.29 11.66 6.24
C VAL A 57 -6.17 10.73 6.71
N GLN A 58 -5.27 10.31 5.81
CA GLN A 58 -4.14 9.45 6.15
C GLN A 58 -3.17 10.12 7.13
N GLN A 59 -2.92 11.42 6.99
CA GLN A 59 -2.11 12.17 7.96
C GLN A 59 -2.70 12.15 9.38
N ARG A 60 -4.02 11.99 9.53
CA ARG A 60 -4.68 11.94 10.84
C ARG A 60 -4.79 10.53 11.41
N LEU A 61 -5.02 9.54 10.54
CA LEU A 61 -5.24 8.16 10.96
C LEU A 61 -3.93 7.41 11.20
N ASP A 62 -2.91 7.64 10.37
CA ASP A 62 -1.66 6.89 10.41
C ASP A 62 -0.46 7.79 10.73
N ALA A 63 -0.30 8.09 12.02
CA ALA A 63 0.89 8.80 12.51
C ALA A 63 2.20 7.99 12.34
N GLN A 64 2.09 6.68 12.09
CA GLN A 64 3.22 5.75 12.03
C GLN A 64 3.72 5.47 10.60
N THR A 65 2.94 5.80 9.56
CA THR A 65 3.32 5.51 8.18
C THR A 65 4.45 6.45 7.73
N PRO A 66 5.54 5.93 7.12
CA PRO A 66 6.62 6.74 6.60
C PRO A 66 6.11 7.82 5.64
N GLN A 67 6.55 9.08 5.85
CA GLN A 67 6.09 10.22 5.05
C GLN A 67 6.35 10.05 3.54
N ALA A 68 7.32 9.22 3.16
CA ALA A 68 7.64 8.90 1.78
C ALA A 68 6.55 8.10 1.05
N GLU A 69 5.73 7.31 1.77
CA GLU A 69 4.72 6.43 1.15
C GLU A 69 3.32 7.06 1.07
N LEU A 70 3.05 8.07 1.90
CA LEU A 70 1.77 8.80 1.93
C LEU A 70 1.30 9.35 0.56
N PRO A 71 2.16 9.95 -0.30
CA PRO A 71 1.74 10.51 -1.58
C PRO A 71 1.19 9.44 -2.52
N TRP A 72 1.86 8.28 -2.54
CA TRP A 72 1.50 7.17 -3.41
C TRP A 72 0.18 6.54 -2.96
N LEU A 73 0.03 6.33 -1.65
CA LEU A 73 -1.19 5.75 -1.09
C LEU A 73 -2.40 6.67 -1.33
N ALA A 74 -2.24 7.98 -1.11
CA ALA A 74 -3.31 8.96 -1.38
C ALA A 74 -3.70 9.01 -2.87
N LEU A 75 -2.72 8.99 -3.78
CA LEU A 75 -2.98 8.97 -5.22
C LEU A 75 -3.73 7.71 -5.64
N ARG A 76 -3.34 6.55 -5.10
CA ARG A 76 -4.02 5.29 -5.38
C ARG A 76 -5.46 5.30 -4.88
N GLN A 77 -5.72 5.79 -3.66
CA GLN A 77 -7.10 5.91 -3.15
C GLN A 77 -7.94 6.87 -3.99
N GLY A 78 -7.35 7.99 -4.42
CA GLY A 78 -8.01 8.94 -5.32
C GLY A 78 -8.35 8.30 -6.67
N LEU A 79 -7.40 7.58 -7.27
CA LEU A 79 -7.60 6.88 -8.55
C LEU A 79 -8.72 5.85 -8.45
N TRP A 80 -8.74 5.09 -7.35
CA TRP A 80 -9.80 4.15 -7.05
C TRP A 80 -11.17 4.85 -6.94
N ALA A 81 -11.27 5.94 -6.19
CA ALA A 81 -12.51 6.71 -6.10
C ALA A 81 -12.98 7.23 -7.47
N GLY A 82 -12.04 7.69 -8.32
CA GLY A 82 -12.32 8.11 -9.68
C GLY A 82 -12.81 6.97 -10.57
N LEU A 83 -12.16 5.81 -10.50
CA LEU A 83 -12.57 4.61 -11.24
C LEU A 83 -13.96 4.14 -10.81
N PHE A 84 -14.23 4.11 -9.50
CA PHE A 84 -15.55 3.77 -8.96
C PHE A 84 -16.64 4.70 -9.50
N ALA A 85 -16.41 6.02 -9.43
CA ALA A 85 -17.34 7.01 -9.97
C ALA A 85 -17.56 6.82 -11.48
N GLY A 86 -16.50 6.55 -12.24
CA GLY A 86 -16.57 6.25 -13.67
C GLY A 86 -17.40 5.01 -13.99
N VAL A 87 -17.20 3.91 -13.25
CA VAL A 87 -17.97 2.66 -13.42
C VAL A 87 -19.44 2.87 -13.07
N VAL A 88 -19.73 3.56 -11.95
CA VAL A 88 -21.11 3.90 -11.55
C VAL A 88 -21.79 4.76 -12.63
N LEU A 89 -21.09 5.76 -13.17
CA LEU A 89 -21.64 6.61 -14.22
C LEU A 89 -21.84 5.85 -15.53
N LEU A 90 -20.92 4.96 -15.89
CA LEU A 90 -21.05 4.09 -17.06
C LEU A 90 -22.26 3.16 -16.94
N LEU A 91 -22.43 2.49 -15.80
CA LEU A 91 -23.60 1.66 -15.50
C LEU A 91 -24.89 2.49 -15.55
N ARG A 92 -24.86 3.74 -15.08
CA ARG A 92 -26.00 4.65 -15.15
C ARG A 92 -26.36 5.01 -16.59
N LEU A 93 -25.37 5.26 -17.45
CA LEU A 93 -25.57 5.53 -18.88
C LEU A 93 -26.17 4.33 -19.61
N LEU A 94 -25.78 3.12 -19.22
CA LEU A 94 -26.37 1.88 -19.73
C LEU A 94 -27.75 1.56 -19.12
N GLN A 95 -28.26 2.41 -18.23
CA GLN A 95 -29.50 2.20 -17.47
C GLN A 95 -29.51 0.89 -16.66
N ALA A 96 -28.33 0.30 -16.42
CA ALA A 96 -28.15 -0.93 -15.67
C ALA A 96 -27.99 -0.69 -14.16
N LEU A 97 -27.97 0.58 -13.73
CA LEU A 97 -27.72 0.95 -12.35
C LEU A 97 -29.03 1.08 -11.54
N ASP A 98 -29.29 0.07 -10.71
CA ASP A 98 -30.23 0.13 -9.60
C ASP A 98 -29.51 0.65 -8.34
N GLY A 99 -30.24 1.31 -7.43
CA GLY A 99 -29.70 1.80 -6.16
C GLY A 99 -29.08 0.69 -5.33
N ALA A 100 -29.70 -0.50 -5.31
CA ALA A 100 -29.13 -1.69 -4.66
C ALA A 100 -27.79 -2.10 -5.29
N LEU A 101 -27.66 -2.00 -6.61
CA LEU A 101 -26.43 -2.35 -7.32
C LEU A 101 -25.27 -1.43 -6.92
N VAL A 102 -25.53 -0.14 -6.66
CA VAL A 102 -24.50 0.81 -6.17
C VAL A 102 -23.90 0.34 -4.84
N PHE A 103 -24.74 -0.12 -3.90
CA PHE A 103 -24.26 -0.63 -2.63
C PHE A 103 -23.45 -1.92 -2.77
N VAL A 104 -23.88 -2.83 -3.64
CA VAL A 104 -23.12 -4.06 -3.94
C VAL A 104 -21.77 -3.72 -4.57
N LEU A 105 -21.75 -2.78 -5.52
CA LEU A 105 -20.52 -2.32 -6.16
C LEU A 105 -19.56 -1.69 -5.13
N LEU A 106 -20.09 -0.84 -4.25
CA LEU A 106 -19.31 -0.22 -3.19
C LEU A 106 -18.72 -1.26 -2.25
N ALA A 107 -19.50 -2.26 -1.84
CA ALA A 107 -19.04 -3.35 -0.98
C ALA A 107 -17.94 -4.18 -1.65
N LEU A 108 -18.12 -4.56 -2.92
CA LEU A 108 -17.10 -5.27 -3.70
C LEU A 108 -15.80 -4.47 -3.80
N PHE A 109 -15.94 -3.17 -4.01
CA PHE A 109 -14.81 -2.26 -4.14
C PHE A 109 -14.02 -2.15 -2.82
N VAL A 110 -14.71 -1.98 -1.70
CA VAL A 110 -14.10 -1.98 -0.36
C VAL A 110 -13.41 -3.32 -0.07
N MET A 111 -14.07 -4.43 -0.41
CA MET A 111 -13.52 -5.77 -0.21
C MET A 111 -12.25 -6.00 -1.05
N LEU A 112 -12.25 -5.54 -2.31
CA LEU A 112 -11.08 -5.62 -3.18
C LEU A 112 -9.92 -4.79 -2.63
N GLU A 113 -10.20 -3.58 -2.16
CA GLU A 113 -9.17 -2.71 -1.59
C GLU A 113 -8.57 -3.32 -0.31
N MET A 114 -9.40 -3.88 0.58
CA MET A 114 -8.94 -4.64 1.75
C MET A 114 -8.05 -5.82 1.37
N LEU A 115 -8.42 -6.58 0.32
CA LEU A 115 -7.62 -7.71 -0.15
C LEU A 115 -6.24 -7.27 -0.65
N ILE A 116 -6.16 -6.15 -1.38
CA ILE A 116 -4.88 -5.64 -1.86
C ILE A 116 -4.02 -5.15 -0.69
N GLN A 117 -4.62 -4.47 0.30
CA GLN A 117 -3.91 -4.03 1.49
C GLN A 117 -3.32 -5.21 2.28
N GLN A 118 -4.08 -6.29 2.46
CA GLN A 118 -3.58 -7.51 3.12
C GLN A 118 -2.37 -8.10 2.38
N ARG A 119 -2.42 -8.18 1.04
CA ARG A 119 -1.29 -8.67 0.24
C ARG A 119 -0.05 -7.79 0.36
N GLN A 120 -0.24 -6.48 0.44
CA GLN A 120 0.88 -5.55 0.63
C GLN A 120 1.52 -5.68 2.01
N GLN A 121 0.72 -5.87 3.07
CA GLN A 121 1.22 -6.12 4.42
C GLN A 121 2.03 -7.42 4.48
N GLN A 122 1.56 -8.49 3.83
CA GLN A 122 2.30 -9.75 3.74
C GLN A 122 3.62 -9.60 2.98
N ALA A 123 3.65 -8.81 1.90
CA ALA A 123 4.85 -8.56 1.12
C ALA A 123 5.90 -7.72 1.88
N GLN A 124 5.46 -6.86 2.80
CA GLN A 124 6.35 -6.05 3.65
C GLN A 124 6.85 -6.80 4.89
N GLN A 125 6.24 -7.93 5.24
CA GLN A 125 6.66 -8.72 6.38
C GLN A 125 8.04 -9.34 6.04
N PRO A 126 9.13 -8.88 6.68
CA PRO A 126 10.46 -9.40 6.36
C PRO A 126 10.44 -10.91 6.57
N ALA A 127 11.01 -11.66 5.62
CA ALA A 127 11.11 -13.10 5.73
C ALA A 127 11.61 -13.44 7.15
N PRO A 128 10.97 -14.41 7.85
CA PRO A 128 11.37 -14.74 9.21
C PRO A 128 12.89 -14.93 9.20
N PRO A 129 13.63 -14.26 10.11
CA PRO A 129 15.07 -14.33 10.11
C PRO A 129 15.45 -15.81 10.05
N PRO A 130 16.37 -16.21 9.12
CA PRO A 130 16.68 -17.60 8.89
C PRO A 130 16.91 -18.23 10.24
N ALA A 131 16.05 -19.21 10.59
CA ALA A 131 15.97 -19.77 11.94
C ALA A 131 17.38 -19.94 12.45
N ALA A 132 17.74 -19.19 13.49
CA ALA A 132 19.13 -19.02 13.93
C ALA A 132 19.78 -20.38 13.88
N ALA A 133 20.78 -20.53 13.00
CA ALA A 133 21.37 -21.83 12.68
C ALA A 133 21.56 -22.55 14.02
N PRO A 134 20.96 -23.75 14.20
CA PRO A 134 20.89 -24.39 15.50
C PRO A 134 22.29 -24.30 16.09
N PRO A 135 22.45 -23.70 17.29
CA PRO A 135 23.75 -23.34 17.82
C PRO A 135 24.60 -24.56 17.62
N LYS A 136 25.62 -24.47 16.75
CA LYS A 136 26.54 -25.57 16.45
C LYS A 136 26.89 -26.07 17.83
N LYS A 137 26.33 -27.21 18.24
CA LYS A 137 26.54 -27.77 19.57
C LYS A 137 28.02 -27.63 19.73
N ALA A 138 28.45 -26.77 20.66
CA ALA A 138 29.85 -26.68 21.00
C ALA A 138 30.15 -28.11 21.39
N VAL A 139 30.73 -28.86 20.45
CA VAL A 139 31.04 -30.27 20.63
C VAL A 139 31.97 -30.19 21.81
N ASP A 140 31.43 -30.62 22.93
CA ASP A 140 31.91 -30.40 24.26
C ASP A 140 33.32 -30.98 24.34
N LYS A 141 34.32 -30.18 23.98
CA LYS A 141 35.73 -30.54 24.20
C LYS A 141 35.99 -30.65 25.71
N GLN A 142 35.09 -30.13 26.55
CA GLN A 142 35.08 -30.37 28.00
C GLN A 142 34.67 -31.79 28.40
N SER A 143 33.94 -32.54 27.56
CA SER A 143 33.61 -33.94 27.87
C SER A 143 34.80 -34.89 27.64
N PHE A 144 35.78 -34.50 26.81
CA PHE A 144 37.03 -35.27 26.63
C PHE A 144 38.12 -34.93 27.66
N ALA A 145 38.01 -33.83 28.40
CA ALA A 145 39.00 -33.47 29.43
C ALA A 145 38.78 -34.17 30.78
N ARG A 146 37.64 -34.86 30.98
CA ARG A 146 37.32 -35.54 32.25
C ARG A 146 37.79 -36.99 32.36
N ALA A 147 38.45 -37.55 31.35
CA ALA A 147 38.80 -38.98 31.31
C ALA A 147 40.31 -39.26 31.28
N ASN A 148 41.17 -38.63 32.10
CA ASN A 148 42.43 -39.29 32.53
C ASN A 148 43.15 -38.65 33.73
N PRO A 149 42.78 -38.97 34.98
CA PRO A 149 43.59 -38.59 36.15
C PRO A 149 44.84 -39.47 36.37
N ALA A 150 45.09 -40.51 35.57
CA ALA A 150 46.09 -41.53 35.90
C ALA A 150 47.55 -41.24 35.48
N LYS A 151 47.85 -40.12 34.79
CA LYS A 151 49.20 -39.88 34.23
C LYS A 151 50.00 -38.71 34.81
N ALA A 152 49.45 -37.92 35.73
CA ALA A 152 50.19 -36.76 36.29
C ALA A 152 51.13 -37.09 37.46
N SER A 153 51.01 -38.26 38.10
CA SER A 153 51.72 -38.54 39.38
C SER A 153 53.14 -39.13 39.26
N LYS A 154 53.72 -39.33 38.07
CA LYS A 154 55.06 -39.96 37.93
C LYS A 154 56.20 -39.00 37.58
N LYS A 155 55.95 -37.72 37.28
CA LYS A 155 57.02 -36.81 36.81
C LYS A 155 57.71 -35.99 37.90
N GLN A 156 57.30 -36.11 39.17
CA GLN A 156 57.78 -35.24 40.24
C GLN A 156 58.81 -35.88 41.20
N LYS A 157 59.28 -37.10 40.93
CA LYS A 157 60.23 -37.83 41.81
C LYS A 157 61.67 -37.94 41.27
N LYS A 158 62.12 -37.05 40.37
CA LYS A 158 63.45 -37.19 39.74
C LYS A 158 64.31 -35.91 39.69
N ILE A 159 64.14 -34.97 40.63
CA ILE A 159 64.98 -33.75 40.71
C ILE A 159 65.54 -33.51 42.12
N ASN A 160 65.64 -34.53 42.96
CA ASN A 160 66.41 -34.42 44.21
C ASN A 160 67.27 -35.67 44.37
N HIS A 161 68.45 -35.66 43.75
CA HIS A 161 69.69 -36.30 44.20
C HIS A 161 70.84 -35.84 43.32
#